data_AF-A0A1M6QEI8-F1
#
_entry.id   AF-A0A1M6QEI8-F1
#
_cell.length_a   1.000
_cell.length_b   1.000
_cell.length_c   1.000
_cell.angle_alpha   90.00
_cell.angle_beta   90.00
_cell.angle_gamma   90.00
#
_symmetry.space_group_name_H-M   'P 1'
#
loop_
_entity.id
_entity.type
_entity.pdbx_description
1 polymer ?
#
loop_
_entity_poly.entity_id
_entity_poly.type
_entity_poly.pdbx_seq_one_letter_code
_entity_poly.pdbx_strand_id
1 'polypeptide(L)'
;MELNAVSELGKKRLEDIMKKKVGDVLELFVENPNDNGTYNTVLEITLNKDFDYIGINIAEFRKDFILKYLYKKGATNGADYTPTARLTTPEKTFNKKILKCLEDTIKEYKGHSEKDMIKKLLDTLKDNQEKIINDIKGSINSKNKYILTVKYDEKYIGEFEIFKEKVKNQAIKSYYLIDKKESKGKNKKCSICKKEKEEVFGNANIFKFYTVDKKGYVAGGFKKLDSWKNFPVCEDCAINLELGKKYLDENLKFKFQGRDFYLIPKLLYKKNLDKVLKTLTKLDDRNIDDRYENAEEMIIKRLSKVEDYATFDMLFFEVNNSALNIKLNVQEILPSRFRKIYENMTKINSIFSSSEISENIKVNFSFLNTLFPRKTYNRYFLETIDIILSDKEIDYKFIISHICNHIIEKFNQDEGKYFYYETIKSYGFLMYLRLLGVLFKEKGQVKIMDKMEWNIANYNSKEELFENLFNENMDFFTTPDKKAVFLLGFLTQKLLNLQYAKEKRKPFISRLKGLRLSKKDIKRLLPEIQNKFIEYDAEYYRDIQALASKYLLEAGEKWTISELDIPFYFSLGMNLERHIILTDKEEYEDD
;
A
#
# COMPACT_ATOMS: atom_id res chain seq x y z
N MET A 1 1.41 6.72 -13.45
CA MET A 1 1.12 7.79 -12.48
C MET A 1 0.85 9.08 -13.23
N GLU A 2 -0.30 9.71 -13.00
CA GLU A 2 -0.58 11.04 -13.55
C GLU A 2 0.01 12.15 -12.67
N LEU A 3 1.08 12.78 -13.16
CA LEU A 3 1.78 13.85 -12.46
C LEU A 3 0.94 15.13 -12.31
N ASN A 4 -0.07 15.33 -13.15
CA ASN A 4 -0.97 16.48 -13.06
C ASN A 4 -1.76 16.48 -11.75
N ALA A 5 -2.32 15.33 -11.36
CA ALA A 5 -3.04 15.19 -10.09
C ALA A 5 -2.13 15.46 -8.90
N VAL A 6 -0.89 14.95 -8.92
CA VAL A 6 0.12 15.26 -7.89
C VAL A 6 0.45 16.75 -7.85
N SER A 7 0.60 17.39 -9.02
CA SER A 7 0.83 18.83 -9.10
C SER A 7 -0.33 19.64 -8.51
N GLU A 8 -1.58 19.17 -8.63
CA GLU A 8 -2.75 19.81 -8.00
C GLU A 8 -2.73 19.71 -6.48
N LEU A 9 -2.32 18.56 -5.92
CA LEU A 9 -2.08 18.43 -4.47
C LEU A 9 -1.05 19.45 -3.99
N GLY A 10 0.03 19.62 -4.76
CA GLY A 10 1.07 20.58 -4.43
C GLY A 10 0.62 22.03 -4.50
N LYS A 11 -0.18 22.40 -5.51
CA LYS A 11 -0.78 23.75 -5.61
C LYS A 11 -1.63 24.06 -4.40
N LYS A 12 -2.47 23.11 -4.00
CA LYS A 12 -3.31 23.26 -2.82
C LYS A 12 -2.47 23.43 -1.56
N ARG A 13 -1.43 22.60 -1.38
CA ARG A 13 -0.49 22.75 -0.27
C ARG A 13 0.19 24.12 -0.27
N LEU A 14 0.57 24.63 -1.44
CA LEU A 14 1.15 25.96 -1.59
C LEU A 14 0.16 27.06 -1.17
N GLU A 15 -1.09 26.99 -1.62
CA GLU A 15 -2.16 27.91 -1.22
C GLU A 15 -2.40 27.90 0.30
N ASP A 16 -2.40 26.72 0.92
CA ASP A 16 -2.59 26.58 2.37
C ASP A 16 -1.42 27.13 3.18
N ILE A 17 -0.19 27.06 2.63
CA ILE A 17 0.99 27.73 3.22
C ILE A 17 0.82 29.24 3.10
N MET A 18 0.57 29.76 1.90
CA MET A 18 0.43 31.21 1.65
C MET A 18 -0.69 31.87 2.47
N LYS A 19 -1.75 31.12 2.82
CA LYS A 19 -2.86 31.63 3.67
C LYS A 19 -2.50 31.75 5.15
N LYS A 20 -1.46 31.07 5.63
CA LYS A 20 -1.00 31.23 7.02
C LYS A 20 -0.28 32.57 7.12
N LYS A 21 -0.58 33.38 8.14
CA LYS A 21 0.03 34.72 8.38
C LYS A 21 1.57 34.74 8.45
N VAL A 22 2.21 33.57 8.51
CA VAL A 22 3.67 33.35 8.61
C VAL A 22 4.21 32.55 7.40
N GLY A 23 3.35 32.11 6.49
CA GLY A 23 3.67 31.11 5.48
C GLY A 23 4.53 31.64 4.34
N ASP A 24 5.84 31.53 4.52
CA ASP A 24 6.81 31.75 3.46
C ASP A 24 7.00 30.44 2.66
N VAL A 25 7.00 30.54 1.32
CA VAL A 25 7.33 29.42 0.42
C VAL A 25 8.69 28.81 0.78
N LEU A 26 9.54 29.57 1.46
CA LEU A 26 10.81 29.11 2.04
C LEU A 26 10.69 27.92 3.00
N GLU A 27 9.57 27.71 3.69
CA GLU A 27 9.36 26.52 4.54
C GLU A 27 9.57 25.20 3.78
N LEU A 28 9.45 25.24 2.45
CA LEU A 28 9.55 24.08 1.57
C LEU A 28 10.99 23.72 1.25
N PHE A 29 11.86 24.73 1.22
CA PHE A 29 13.24 24.58 0.78
C PHE A 29 14.20 24.45 1.97
N VAL A 30 13.75 24.78 3.17
CA VAL A 30 14.50 24.71 4.43
C VAL A 30 14.39 23.31 5.05
N GLU A 31 15.47 22.86 5.68
CA GLU A 31 15.55 21.59 6.40
C GLU A 31 15.46 21.80 7.91
N ASN A 32 14.95 20.81 8.65
CA ASN A 32 15.03 20.83 10.11
C ASN A 32 16.46 20.42 10.54
N PRO A 33 17.25 21.31 11.16
CA PRO A 33 18.58 20.94 11.63
C PRO A 33 18.54 19.92 12.78
N ASN A 34 17.40 19.75 13.45
CA ASN A 34 17.14 18.76 14.50
C ASN A 34 16.10 17.70 14.06
N ASP A 35 16.23 17.18 12.84
CA ASP A 35 15.35 16.13 12.29
C ASP A 35 15.29 14.87 13.15
N ASN A 36 16.43 14.46 13.73
CA ASN A 36 16.56 13.23 14.52
C ASN A 36 16.45 13.47 16.04
N GLY A 37 16.08 14.66 16.50
CA GLY A 37 15.90 14.99 17.93
C GLY A 37 17.19 15.03 18.78
N THR A 38 18.37 15.03 18.15
CA THR A 38 19.68 14.99 18.84
C THR A 38 20.40 16.34 18.90
N TYR A 39 19.93 17.33 18.16
CA TYR A 39 20.51 18.67 18.03
C TYR A 39 19.66 19.69 18.81
N ASN A 40 19.59 19.53 20.13
CA ASN A 40 18.69 20.32 20.99
C ASN A 40 19.28 21.67 21.43
N THR A 41 20.53 21.96 21.06
CA THR A 41 21.24 23.19 21.46
C THR A 41 21.75 23.94 20.24
N VAL A 42 21.56 25.26 20.24
CA VAL A 42 22.01 26.20 19.21
C VAL A 42 23.08 27.11 19.81
N LEU A 43 24.23 27.17 19.16
CA LEU A 43 25.30 28.13 19.41
C LEU A 43 25.13 29.28 18.42
N GLU A 44 24.86 30.46 18.96
CA GLU A 44 24.62 31.68 18.20
C GLU A 44 25.86 32.56 18.27
N ILE A 45 26.52 32.78 17.13
CA ILE A 45 27.61 33.74 17.01
C ILE A 45 26.97 35.13 16.92
N THR A 46 27.06 35.91 18.00
CA THR A 46 26.32 37.16 18.14
C THR A 46 27.18 38.36 17.78
N LEU A 47 26.68 39.20 16.89
CA LEU A 47 27.25 40.49 16.50
C LEU A 47 26.25 41.61 16.80
N ASN A 48 26.74 42.75 17.29
CA ASN A 48 25.91 43.95 17.48
C ASN A 48 25.71 44.72 16.15
N LYS A 49 24.93 45.80 16.20
CA LYS A 49 24.65 46.68 15.06
C LYS A 49 25.91 47.30 14.43
N ASP A 50 26.93 47.56 15.25
CA ASP A 50 28.21 48.15 14.85
C ASP A 50 29.19 47.13 14.26
N PHE A 51 28.76 45.88 14.10
CA PHE A 51 29.55 44.74 13.60
C PHE A 51 30.69 44.34 14.55
N ASP A 52 30.52 44.51 15.85
CA ASP A 52 31.40 43.96 16.87
C ASP A 52 30.96 42.55 17.26
N TYR A 53 31.92 41.65 17.40
CA TYR A 53 31.68 40.31 17.95
C TYR A 53 31.48 40.39 19.47
N ILE A 54 30.30 39.95 19.93
CA ILE A 54 29.91 40.00 21.34
C ILE A 54 30.26 38.71 22.07
N GLY A 55 30.03 37.55 21.45
CA GLY A 55 30.25 36.25 22.07
C GLY A 55 29.41 35.14 21.44
N ILE A 56 29.46 33.95 22.05
CA ILE A 56 28.58 32.82 21.74
C ILE A 56 27.42 32.80 22.74
N ASN A 57 26.19 32.94 22.26
CA ASN A 57 25.00 32.68 23.06
C ASN A 57 24.56 31.22 22.90
N ILE A 58 24.23 30.55 24.01
CA ILE A 58 23.76 29.16 24.02
C ILE A 58 22.25 29.18 24.22
N ALA A 59 21.51 28.77 23.19
CA ALA A 59 20.06 28.71 23.20
C ALA A 59 19.55 27.28 23.01
N GLU A 60 18.34 27.00 23.51
CA GLU A 60 17.63 25.76 23.20
C GLU A 60 17.08 25.81 21.77
N PHE A 61 17.12 24.67 21.07
CA PHE A 61 16.54 24.55 19.74
C PHE A 61 15.02 24.76 19.77
N ARG A 62 14.54 25.66 18.92
CA ARG A 62 13.13 26.01 18.79
C ARG A 62 12.56 25.57 17.45
N LYS A 63 11.55 24.71 17.47
CA LYS A 63 10.88 24.23 16.24
C LYS A 63 10.18 25.36 15.48
N ASP A 64 9.66 26.36 16.19
CA ASP A 64 9.07 27.57 15.62
C ASP A 64 10.12 28.50 14.98
N PHE A 65 11.41 28.28 15.21
CA PHE A 65 12.51 29.06 14.62
C PHE A 65 13.11 28.43 13.36
N ILE A 66 12.52 27.35 12.81
CA ILE A 66 13.04 26.70 11.59
C ILE A 66 13.29 27.71 10.45
N LEU A 67 12.34 28.61 10.20
CA LEU A 67 12.51 29.65 9.19
C LEU A 67 13.56 30.69 9.56
N LYS A 68 13.69 31.04 10.85
CA LYS A 68 14.72 31.96 11.35
C LYS A 68 16.12 31.37 11.23
N TYR A 69 16.28 30.09 11.53
CA TYR A 69 17.54 29.38 11.36
C TYR A 69 17.88 29.18 9.88
N LEU A 70 16.87 29.04 9.01
CA LEU A 70 17.04 28.88 7.57
C LEU A 70 18.07 27.80 7.19
N TYR A 71 18.13 26.70 7.94
CA TYR A 71 19.11 25.65 7.71
C TYR A 71 18.86 24.94 6.38
N LYS A 72 19.88 24.85 5.53
CA LYS A 72 19.81 24.06 4.30
C LYS A 72 21.16 23.45 3.98
N LYS A 73 21.27 22.12 4.12
CA LYS A 73 22.52 21.39 3.96
C LYS A 73 23.06 21.51 2.52
N GLY A 74 24.35 21.80 2.41
CA GLY A 74 25.07 21.79 1.15
C GLY A 74 25.85 20.48 0.91
N ALA A 75 26.81 20.52 -0.01
CA ALA A 75 27.67 19.36 -0.27
C ALA A 75 28.47 18.95 0.98
N THR A 76 28.72 17.64 1.16
CA THR A 76 29.41 17.08 2.34
C THR A 76 30.72 17.79 2.70
N ASN A 77 31.51 18.16 1.69
CA ASN A 77 32.80 18.86 1.86
C ASN A 77 32.75 20.35 1.46
N GLY A 78 31.58 20.88 1.11
CA GLY A 78 31.36 22.28 0.74
C GLY A 78 30.64 23.08 1.82
N ALA A 79 30.37 24.36 1.54
CA ALA A 79 29.52 25.18 2.40
C ALA A 79 28.08 24.66 2.43
N ASP A 80 27.41 24.88 3.56
CA ASP A 80 25.95 24.79 3.58
C ASP A 80 25.37 26.02 2.87
N TYR A 81 24.12 25.95 2.41
CA TYR A 81 23.55 27.01 1.58
C TYR A 81 23.32 28.30 2.35
N THR A 82 23.22 28.20 3.67
CA THR A 82 23.08 29.30 4.62
C THR A 82 24.17 29.20 5.70
N PRO A 83 24.53 30.31 6.38
CA PRO A 83 25.47 30.33 7.51
C PRO A 83 24.84 29.76 8.79
N THR A 84 24.20 28.60 8.66
CA THR A 84 23.65 27.79 9.74
C THR A 84 23.99 26.33 9.44
N ALA A 85 24.58 25.62 10.40
CA ALA A 85 25.14 24.28 10.16
C ALA A 85 25.04 23.37 11.39
N ARG A 86 24.97 22.06 11.16
CA ARG A 86 25.19 21.06 12.22
C ARG A 86 26.68 21.04 12.57
N LEU A 87 27.01 21.31 13.82
CA LEU A 87 28.38 21.36 14.30
C LEU A 87 29.00 19.95 14.28
N THR A 88 30.15 19.83 13.64
CA THR A 88 30.96 18.59 13.63
C THR A 88 32.25 18.81 14.39
N THR A 89 33.18 19.58 13.83
CA THR A 89 34.30 20.16 14.57
C THR A 89 34.24 21.68 14.46
N PRO A 90 34.59 22.44 15.53
CA PRO A 90 34.49 23.90 15.55
C PRO A 90 35.15 24.57 14.34
N GLU A 91 36.41 24.26 14.07
CA GLU A 91 37.21 24.90 13.02
C GLU A 91 36.66 24.58 11.63
N LYS A 92 36.34 23.30 11.38
CA LYS A 92 35.83 22.89 10.06
C LYS A 92 34.46 23.50 9.81
N THR A 93 33.58 23.50 10.81
CA THR A 93 32.22 24.01 10.66
C THR A 93 32.25 25.53 10.47
N PHE A 94 32.96 26.27 11.33
CA PHE A 94 33.05 27.72 11.20
C PHE A 94 33.66 28.13 9.86
N ASN A 95 34.83 27.58 9.51
CA ASN A 95 35.53 27.99 8.29
C ASN A 95 34.81 27.51 7.00
N LYS A 96 34.41 26.23 6.95
CA LYS A 96 33.86 25.64 5.71
C LYS A 96 32.36 25.82 5.55
N LYS A 97 31.59 26.00 6.63
CA LYS A 97 30.13 26.12 6.56
C LYS A 97 29.65 27.54 6.76
N ILE A 98 30.25 28.29 7.70
CA ILE A 98 29.83 29.67 7.98
C ILE A 98 30.55 30.65 7.05
N LEU A 99 31.87 30.84 7.21
CA LEU A 99 32.64 31.82 6.44
C LEU A 99 32.55 31.58 4.94
N LYS A 100 32.74 30.33 4.51
CA LYS A 100 32.65 29.96 3.09
C LYS A 100 31.27 30.25 2.50
N CYS A 101 30.19 30.03 3.26
CA CYS A 101 28.84 30.32 2.79
C CYS A 101 28.66 31.82 2.54
N LEU A 102 29.14 32.67 3.45
CA LEU A 102 29.10 34.13 3.29
C LEU A 102 29.91 34.58 2.07
N GLU A 103 31.13 34.05 1.89
CA GLU A 103 31.96 34.32 0.70
C GLU A 103 31.24 33.98 -0.61
N ASP A 104 30.65 32.79 -0.67
CA ASP A 104 29.95 32.31 -1.86
C ASP A 104 28.69 33.14 -2.10
N THR A 105 27.99 33.59 -1.04
CA THR A 105 26.83 34.50 -1.14
C THR A 105 27.22 35.84 -1.76
N ILE A 106 28.29 36.48 -1.28
CA ILE A 106 28.78 37.77 -1.81
C ILE A 106 29.16 37.65 -3.29
N LYS A 107 29.73 36.49 -3.69
CA LYS A 107 30.12 36.22 -5.08
C LYS A 107 28.93 35.97 -5.99
N GLU A 108 27.92 35.23 -5.53
CA GLU A 108 26.72 34.90 -6.31
C GLU A 108 25.75 36.09 -6.42
N TYR A 109 25.61 36.90 -5.37
CA TYR A 109 24.60 37.96 -5.25
C TYR A 109 25.20 39.37 -5.35
N LYS A 110 26.01 39.62 -6.40
CA LYS A 110 26.81 40.86 -6.53
C LYS A 110 26.01 42.18 -6.52
N GLY A 111 24.75 42.16 -6.94
CA GLY A 111 23.87 43.32 -7.04
C GLY A 111 22.77 43.38 -5.98
N HIS A 112 22.79 42.49 -4.99
CA HIS A 112 21.77 42.47 -3.93
C HIS A 112 22.01 43.58 -2.90
N SER A 113 20.94 44.22 -2.41
CA SER A 113 21.00 45.37 -1.50
C SER A 113 21.72 45.07 -0.18
N GLU A 114 21.56 43.86 0.35
CA GLU A 114 22.18 43.44 1.61
C GLU A 114 23.66 43.01 1.49
N LYS A 115 24.22 42.93 0.29
CA LYS A 115 25.57 42.37 0.06
C LYS A 115 26.66 43.05 0.88
N ASP A 116 26.65 44.38 0.96
CA ASP A 116 27.70 45.12 1.66
C ASP A 116 27.65 44.88 3.18
N MET A 117 26.45 44.67 3.73
CA MET A 117 26.27 44.26 5.11
C MET A 117 26.78 42.83 5.33
N ILE A 118 26.48 41.89 4.43
CA ILE A 118 27.03 40.51 4.50
C ILE A 118 28.56 40.52 4.39
N LYS A 119 29.13 41.43 3.61
CA LYS A 119 30.58 41.61 3.51
C LYS A 119 31.18 42.09 4.84
N LYS A 120 30.61 43.12 5.47
CA LYS A 120 31.04 43.56 6.80
C LYS A 120 30.95 42.44 7.84
N LEU A 121 29.85 41.68 7.82
CA LEU A 121 29.66 40.53 8.71
C LEU A 121 30.74 39.46 8.48
N LEU A 122 31.08 39.16 7.22
CA LEU A 122 32.18 38.24 6.89
C LEU A 122 33.53 38.75 7.38
N ASP A 123 33.82 40.04 7.18
CA ASP A 123 35.09 40.66 7.56
C ASP A 123 35.25 40.61 9.10
N THR A 124 34.22 41.01 9.88
CA THR A 124 34.24 40.88 11.34
C THR A 124 34.48 39.43 11.80
N LEU A 125 33.79 38.46 11.19
CA LEU A 125 33.93 37.05 11.56
C LEU A 125 35.33 36.50 11.24
N LYS A 126 35.99 37.02 10.20
CA LYS A 126 37.39 36.68 9.87
C LYS A 126 38.37 37.31 10.85
N ASP A 127 38.18 38.58 11.17
CA ASP A 127 39.04 39.31 12.11
C ASP A 127 38.99 38.71 13.52
N ASN A 128 37.85 38.13 13.91
CA ASN A 128 37.64 37.47 15.20
C ASN A 128 37.73 35.94 15.14
N GLN A 129 38.27 35.36 14.06
CA GLN A 129 38.18 33.92 13.78
C GLN A 129 38.75 33.04 14.91
N GLU A 130 39.95 33.34 15.42
CA GLU A 130 40.57 32.54 16.49
C GLU A 130 39.78 32.60 17.79
N LYS A 131 39.29 33.80 18.16
CA LYS A 131 38.48 34.02 19.35
C LYS A 131 37.16 33.26 19.28
N ILE A 132 36.45 33.37 18.15
CA ILE A 132 35.17 32.67 17.92
C ILE A 132 35.37 31.15 18.01
N ILE A 133 36.41 30.61 17.40
CA ILE A 133 36.70 29.16 17.45
C ILE A 133 36.93 28.70 18.90
N ASN A 134 37.67 29.47 19.68
CA ASN A 134 37.93 29.16 21.09
C ASN A 134 36.65 29.25 21.94
N ASP A 135 35.81 30.26 21.72
CA ASP A 135 34.53 30.41 22.42
C ASP A 135 33.57 29.26 22.07
N ILE A 136 33.53 28.81 20.81
CA ILE A 136 32.77 27.63 20.39
C ILE A 136 33.30 26.39 21.13
N LYS A 137 34.63 26.18 21.19
CA LYS A 137 35.23 25.05 21.92
C LYS A 137 34.88 25.06 23.41
N GLY A 138 34.88 26.24 24.03
CA GLY A 138 34.50 26.40 25.44
C GLY A 138 33.01 26.16 25.70
N SER A 139 32.16 26.30 24.68
CA SER A 139 30.70 26.17 24.77
C SER A 139 30.18 24.76 24.48
N ILE A 140 31.04 23.81 24.07
CA ILE A 140 30.64 22.46 23.66
C ILE A 140 31.08 21.38 24.66
N ASN A 141 30.25 20.33 24.76
CA ASN A 141 30.55 19.09 25.47
C ASN A 141 30.51 17.91 24.50
N SER A 142 31.41 16.94 24.65
CA SER A 142 31.54 15.75 23.80
C SER A 142 30.28 14.89 23.73
N LYS A 143 29.37 14.99 24.71
CA LYS A 143 28.11 14.22 24.74
C LYS A 143 26.99 14.82 23.90
N ASN A 144 27.07 16.11 23.55
CA ASN A 144 25.96 16.84 22.93
C ASN A 144 26.27 17.16 21.46
N LYS A 145 25.21 17.27 20.65
CA LYS A 145 25.30 17.79 19.29
C LYS A 145 24.70 19.18 19.23
N TYR A 146 25.34 20.04 18.45
CA TYR A 146 25.03 21.46 18.42
C TYR A 146 24.70 21.93 17.00
N ILE A 147 23.89 22.96 16.90
CA ILE A 147 23.67 23.75 15.68
C ILE A 147 24.48 25.03 15.84
N LEU A 148 25.21 25.45 14.81
CA LEU A 148 25.93 26.71 14.78
C LEU A 148 25.23 27.67 13.82
N THR A 149 24.95 28.89 14.24
CA THR A 149 24.34 29.94 13.41
C THR A 149 24.95 31.30 13.72
N VAL A 150 24.77 32.27 12.82
CA VAL A 150 25.12 33.67 13.08
C VAL A 150 23.86 34.47 13.41
N LYS A 151 23.99 35.42 14.33
CA LYS A 151 22.94 36.38 14.72
C LYS A 151 23.54 37.78 14.70
N TYR A 152 22.95 38.69 13.91
CA TYR A 152 23.42 40.07 13.78
C TYR A 152 22.30 41.03 14.16
N ASP A 153 22.56 41.93 15.10
CA ASP A 153 21.60 42.94 15.59
C ASP A 153 20.25 42.30 15.96
N GLU A 154 20.30 41.25 16.80
CA GLU A 154 19.16 40.41 17.20
C GLU A 154 18.42 39.65 16.09
N LYS A 155 18.85 39.77 14.83
CA LYS A 155 18.25 39.06 13.68
C LYS A 155 19.00 37.78 13.34
N TYR A 156 18.22 36.73 13.05
CA TYR A 156 18.74 35.47 12.55
C TYR A 156 18.90 35.48 11.02
N ILE A 157 19.67 34.53 10.50
CA ILE A 157 19.96 34.34 9.08
C ILE A 157 18.72 34.30 8.19
N GLY A 158 17.64 33.69 8.67
CA GLY A 158 16.36 33.62 7.97
C GLY A 158 15.61 34.93 7.85
N GLU A 159 16.08 35.99 8.50
CA GLU A 159 15.47 37.33 8.43
C GLU A 159 16.15 38.22 7.38
N PHE A 160 17.24 37.76 6.75
CA PHE A 160 17.91 38.46 5.65
C PHE A 160 17.42 37.93 4.29
N GLU A 161 17.04 38.84 3.41
CA GLU A 161 16.41 38.51 2.13
C GLU A 161 17.38 37.80 1.17
N ILE A 162 18.67 38.14 1.24
CA ILE A 162 19.72 37.53 0.40
C ILE A 162 19.86 36.02 0.63
N PHE A 163 19.70 35.54 1.88
CA PHE A 163 19.77 34.11 2.17
C PHE A 163 18.47 33.38 1.82
N LYS A 164 17.34 34.06 2.00
CA LYS A 164 16.02 33.60 1.54
C LYS A 164 16.02 33.37 0.02
N GLU A 165 16.43 34.36 -0.76
CA GLU A 165 16.59 34.23 -2.21
C GLU A 165 17.58 33.12 -2.57
N LYS A 166 18.71 33.02 -1.85
CA LYS A 166 19.71 31.97 -2.06
C LYS A 166 19.14 30.57 -1.90
N VAL A 167 18.39 30.30 -0.83
CA VAL A 167 17.77 28.99 -0.60
C VAL A 167 16.78 28.66 -1.72
N LYS A 168 15.92 29.62 -2.10
CA LYS A 168 14.94 29.44 -3.18
C LYS A 168 15.61 29.15 -4.52
N ASN A 169 16.58 29.97 -4.92
CA ASN A 169 17.29 29.82 -6.20
C ASN A 169 18.06 28.50 -6.29
N GLN A 170 18.65 28.05 -5.18
CA GLN A 170 19.38 26.78 -5.14
C GLN A 170 18.46 25.57 -5.24
N ALA A 171 17.25 25.63 -4.66
CA ALA A 171 16.24 24.61 -4.85
C ALA A 171 15.81 24.52 -6.33
N ILE A 172 15.54 25.66 -6.97
CA ILE A 172 15.12 25.72 -8.39
C ILE A 172 16.24 25.21 -9.31
N LYS A 173 17.50 25.55 -9.04
CA LYS A 173 18.69 25.04 -9.76
C LYS A 173 18.69 23.52 -9.87
N SER A 174 18.26 22.82 -8.82
CA SER A 174 18.23 21.34 -8.84
C SER A 174 17.35 20.78 -9.95
N TYR A 175 16.31 21.51 -10.37
CA TYR A 175 15.38 21.07 -11.41
C TYR A 175 15.93 21.19 -12.83
N TYR A 176 17.01 21.93 -13.06
CA TYR A 176 17.57 22.10 -14.40
C TYR A 176 19.08 21.81 -14.50
N LEU A 177 19.81 21.76 -13.39
CA LEU A 177 21.24 21.43 -13.40
C LEU A 177 21.47 19.93 -13.51
N ILE A 178 22.30 19.55 -14.48
CA ILE A 178 22.78 18.20 -14.71
C ILE A 178 24.29 18.27 -14.88
N ASP A 179 25.05 17.57 -14.01
CA ASP A 179 26.51 17.61 -13.99
C ASP A 179 27.07 19.05 -13.99
N LYS A 180 26.42 19.94 -13.23
CA LYS A 180 26.70 21.39 -13.12
C LYS A 180 26.45 22.21 -14.39
N LYS A 181 25.81 21.66 -15.42
CA LYS A 181 25.41 22.36 -16.64
C LYS A 181 23.90 22.46 -16.74
N GLU A 182 23.40 23.49 -17.41
CA GLU A 182 21.97 23.75 -17.51
C GLU A 182 21.31 22.91 -18.60
N SER A 183 20.17 22.29 -18.27
CA SER A 183 19.24 21.64 -19.19
C SER A 183 17.93 22.42 -19.15
N LYS A 184 17.83 23.43 -20.01
CA LYS A 184 16.68 24.33 -20.13
C LYS A 184 16.21 24.44 -21.58
N GLY A 185 14.90 24.46 -21.79
CA GLY A 185 14.28 24.81 -23.06
C GLY A 185 13.57 26.16 -22.96
N LYS A 186 13.69 27.02 -23.97
CA LYS A 186 13.02 28.33 -24.02
C LYS A 186 11.77 28.31 -24.88
N ASN A 187 10.71 29.00 -24.44
CA ASN A 187 9.42 29.12 -25.14
C ASN A 187 8.89 27.75 -25.56
N LYS A 188 8.68 26.88 -24.57
CA LYS A 188 8.22 25.50 -24.75
C LYS A 188 6.98 25.21 -23.93
N LYS A 189 6.22 24.21 -24.37
CA LYS A 189 5.04 23.71 -23.68
C LYS A 189 5.45 22.82 -22.51
N CYS A 190 5.01 23.16 -21.30
CA CYS A 190 5.21 22.31 -20.13
C CYS A 190 4.36 21.02 -20.24
N SER A 191 4.96 19.88 -19.94
CA SER A 191 4.31 18.56 -19.97
C SER A 191 3.21 18.39 -18.90
N ILE A 192 3.26 19.18 -17.82
CA ILE A 192 2.31 19.14 -16.71
C ILE A 192 1.14 20.09 -16.98
N CYS A 193 1.37 21.41 -16.89
CA CYS A 193 0.29 22.40 -17.05
C CYS A 193 -0.16 22.60 -18.50
N LYS A 194 0.54 22.03 -19.49
CA LYS A 194 0.25 22.16 -20.93
C LYS A 194 0.26 23.59 -21.46
N LYS A 195 0.77 24.56 -20.70
CA LYS A 195 0.93 25.96 -21.14
C LYS A 195 2.32 26.19 -21.72
N GLU A 196 2.42 27.14 -22.63
CA GLU A 196 3.70 27.68 -23.07
C GLU A 196 4.34 28.50 -21.94
N LYS A 197 5.64 28.31 -21.76
CA LYS A 197 6.41 28.89 -20.65
C LYS A 197 7.75 29.37 -21.20
N GLU A 198 8.22 30.49 -20.65
CA GLU A 198 9.51 31.10 -21.00
C GLU A 198 10.65 30.10 -20.83
N GLU A 199 10.64 29.34 -19.72
CA GLU A 199 11.59 28.28 -19.45
C GLU A 199 10.89 26.96 -19.03
N VAL A 200 11.45 25.85 -19.52
CA VAL A 200 11.18 24.49 -19.03
C VAL A 200 12.49 23.80 -18.69
N PHE A 201 12.43 22.93 -17.68
CA PHE A 201 13.60 22.32 -17.06
C PHE A 201 13.71 20.84 -17.42
N GLY A 202 14.94 20.33 -17.53
CA GLY A 202 15.23 18.94 -17.90
C GLY A 202 15.63 17.99 -16.78
N ASN A 203 15.70 18.46 -15.54
CA ASN A 203 16.06 17.68 -14.36
C ASN A 203 14.99 17.77 -13.24
N ALA A 204 13.71 17.92 -13.61
CA ALA A 204 12.59 17.90 -12.67
C ALA A 204 12.32 16.46 -12.15
N ASN A 205 13.36 15.84 -11.59
CA ASN A 205 13.37 14.47 -11.10
C ASN A 205 12.84 14.37 -9.66
N ILE A 206 11.60 14.84 -9.45
CA ILE A 206 10.93 14.79 -8.13
C ILE A 206 10.68 13.32 -7.74
N PHE A 207 10.26 12.51 -8.71
CA PHE A 207 10.09 11.07 -8.53
C PHE A 207 11.21 10.33 -9.24
N LYS A 208 12.06 9.66 -8.44
CA LYS A 208 13.26 8.94 -8.87
C LYS A 208 13.00 7.65 -9.70
N PHE A 209 11.88 7.57 -10.42
CA PHE A 209 11.70 6.64 -11.55
C PHE A 209 12.12 7.28 -12.88
N TYR A 210 12.12 8.61 -12.97
CA TYR A 210 12.71 9.32 -14.11
C TYR A 210 14.20 9.49 -13.84
N THR A 211 15.06 9.15 -14.79
CA THR A 211 16.50 9.38 -14.64
C THR A 211 17.16 9.61 -15.99
N VAL A 212 18.19 10.44 -15.96
CA VAL A 212 18.99 10.86 -17.12
C VAL A 212 20.44 10.40 -16.98
N ASP A 213 20.73 9.55 -15.99
CA ASP A 213 22.04 8.95 -15.74
C ASP A 213 22.52 8.07 -16.90
N LYS A 214 21.62 7.29 -17.49
CA LYS A 214 21.89 6.45 -18.65
C LYS A 214 21.56 7.20 -19.94
N LYS A 215 22.55 7.29 -20.83
CA LYS A 215 22.42 7.96 -22.15
C LYS A 215 21.20 7.49 -22.92
N GLY A 216 20.90 6.19 -22.91
CA GLY A 216 19.76 5.56 -23.60
C GLY A 216 18.38 6.07 -23.17
N TYR A 217 18.26 6.72 -22.01
CA TYR A 217 16.99 7.26 -21.53
C TYR A 217 16.71 8.68 -22.04
N VAL A 218 17.63 9.32 -22.77
CA VAL A 218 17.48 10.72 -23.21
C VAL A 218 17.02 10.81 -24.67
N ALA A 219 15.80 11.29 -24.88
CA ALA A 219 15.26 11.62 -26.20
C ALA A 219 16.01 12.85 -26.76
N GLY A 220 16.31 12.84 -28.05
CA GLY A 220 17.11 13.90 -28.70
C GLY A 220 18.58 13.52 -28.94
N GLY A 221 18.87 12.24 -29.19
CA GLY A 221 20.19 11.78 -29.61
C GLY A 221 21.16 11.51 -28.47
N PHE A 222 20.65 11.04 -27.32
CA PHE A 222 21.47 10.60 -26.17
C PHE A 222 22.30 11.72 -25.52
N LYS A 223 21.89 12.99 -25.71
CA LYS A 223 22.53 14.18 -25.14
C LYS A 223 21.87 14.56 -23.82
N LYS A 224 22.57 14.33 -22.70
CA LYS A 224 22.04 14.55 -21.34
C LYS A 224 21.45 15.95 -21.10
N LEU A 225 22.04 17.00 -21.67
CA LEU A 225 21.56 18.39 -21.55
C LEU A 225 20.32 18.71 -22.39
N ASP A 226 19.90 17.79 -23.27
CA ASP A 226 18.64 17.88 -24.00
C ASP A 226 17.49 17.17 -23.26
N SER A 227 17.69 16.72 -22.02
CA SER A 227 16.67 16.02 -21.23
C SER A 227 15.41 16.85 -20.97
N TRP A 228 15.47 18.17 -21.12
CA TRP A 228 14.28 19.04 -21.13
C TRP A 228 13.29 18.67 -22.24
N LYS A 229 13.73 17.98 -23.30
CA LYS A 229 12.86 17.44 -24.37
C LYS A 229 12.06 16.20 -23.92
N ASN A 230 12.58 15.41 -22.99
CA ASN A 230 11.91 14.21 -22.48
C ASN A 230 10.71 14.56 -21.60
N PHE A 231 10.97 15.45 -20.65
CA PHE A 231 10.03 15.80 -19.58
C PHE A 231 10.14 17.30 -19.30
N PRO A 232 9.65 18.15 -20.22
CA PRO A 232 9.72 19.61 -20.07
C PRO A 232 8.80 20.08 -18.94
N VAL A 233 9.36 20.54 -17.83
CA VAL A 233 8.57 21.03 -16.68
C VAL A 233 8.95 22.48 -16.36
N CYS A 234 7.97 23.39 -16.26
CA CYS A 234 8.25 24.76 -15.83
C CYS A 234 8.44 24.85 -14.31
N GLU A 235 9.02 25.94 -13.83
CA GLU A 235 9.30 26.18 -12.40
C GLU A 235 8.09 25.92 -11.51
N ASP A 236 6.95 26.56 -11.79
CA ASP A 236 5.72 26.39 -11.01
C ASP A 236 5.33 24.91 -10.88
N CYS A 237 5.43 24.15 -11.97
CA CYS A 237 5.05 22.74 -11.97
C CYS A 237 6.07 21.88 -11.23
N ALA A 238 7.36 22.20 -11.29
CA ALA A 238 8.40 21.49 -10.54
C ALA A 238 8.20 21.66 -9.02
N ILE A 239 7.99 22.90 -8.57
CA ILE A 239 7.69 23.21 -7.16
C ILE A 239 6.42 22.50 -6.71
N ASN A 240 5.34 22.60 -7.51
CA ASN A 240 4.08 21.92 -7.20
C ASN A 240 4.22 20.40 -7.17
N LEU A 241 5.04 19.79 -8.01
CA LEU A 241 5.27 18.35 -7.96
C LEU A 241 6.01 17.94 -6.69
N GLU A 242 7.03 18.69 -6.27
CA GLU A 242 7.77 18.42 -5.04
C GLU A 242 6.85 18.52 -3.81
N LEU A 243 6.01 19.56 -3.78
CA LEU A 243 4.98 19.72 -2.75
C LEU A 243 3.95 18.61 -2.73
N GLY A 244 3.48 18.22 -3.91
CA GLY A 244 2.53 17.13 -4.08
C GLY A 244 3.12 15.81 -3.59
N LYS A 245 4.37 15.51 -3.95
CA LYS A 245 5.09 14.32 -3.45
C LYS A 245 5.22 14.34 -1.93
N LYS A 246 5.62 15.48 -1.34
CA LYS A 246 5.70 15.62 0.12
C LYS A 246 4.33 15.39 0.77
N TYR A 247 3.26 15.88 0.16
CA TYR A 247 1.90 15.64 0.64
C TYR A 247 1.52 14.16 0.57
N LEU A 248 1.85 13.48 -0.53
CA LEU A 248 1.65 12.03 -0.66
C LEU A 248 2.43 11.27 0.42
N ASP A 249 3.71 11.57 0.60
CA ASP A 249 4.58 10.92 1.60
C ASP A 249 4.04 11.06 3.03
N GLU A 250 3.47 12.23 3.37
CA GLU A 250 3.00 12.55 4.73
C GLU A 250 1.55 12.11 5.01
N ASN A 251 0.68 12.08 3.99
CA ASN A 251 -0.77 11.95 4.22
C ASN A 251 -1.46 10.86 3.40
N LEU A 252 -0.89 10.46 2.26
CA LEU A 252 -1.54 9.55 1.30
C LEU A 252 -0.64 8.37 0.90
N LYS A 253 0.34 8.06 1.74
CA LYS A 253 1.18 6.87 1.63
C LYS A 253 0.65 5.85 2.63
N PHE A 254 0.28 4.68 2.13
CA PHE A 254 -0.31 3.63 2.94
C PHE A 254 0.36 2.28 2.65
N LYS A 255 0.02 1.28 3.46
CA LYS A 255 0.37 -0.11 3.21
C LYS A 255 -0.87 -0.90 2.83
N PHE A 256 -0.73 -1.75 1.82
CA PHE A 256 -1.72 -2.74 1.48
C PHE A 256 -1.09 -4.12 1.56
N GLN A 257 -1.45 -4.87 2.60
CA GLN A 257 -0.97 -6.22 2.86
C GLN A 257 0.58 -6.25 2.88
N GLY A 258 1.16 -5.24 3.54
CA GLY A 258 2.61 -5.03 3.68
C GLY A 258 3.31 -4.29 2.53
N ARG A 259 2.60 -3.91 1.45
CA ARG A 259 3.18 -3.24 0.27
C ARG A 259 2.87 -1.75 0.30
N ASP A 260 3.89 -0.92 0.13
CA ASP A 260 3.72 0.54 0.10
C ASP A 260 3.00 0.97 -1.18
N PHE A 261 2.02 1.86 -1.05
CA PHE A 261 1.38 2.51 -2.19
C PHE A 261 1.05 3.98 -1.90
N TYR A 262 1.00 4.78 -2.96
CA TYR A 262 0.37 6.11 -2.92
C TYR A 262 -1.06 6.02 -3.41
N LEU A 263 -1.96 6.67 -2.66
CA LEU A 263 -3.34 6.91 -3.07
C LEU A 263 -3.44 8.31 -3.67
N ILE A 264 -3.64 8.41 -4.98
CA ILE A 264 -3.61 9.70 -5.70
C ILE A 264 -5.04 10.03 -6.14
N PRO A 265 -5.72 11.01 -5.51
CA PRO A 265 -7.03 11.44 -5.95
C PRO A 265 -6.93 12.25 -7.24
N LYS A 266 -7.83 11.96 -8.17
CA LYS A 266 -8.10 12.74 -9.39
C LYS A 266 -9.51 13.28 -9.29
N LEU A 267 -9.69 14.54 -9.63
CA LEU A 267 -10.96 15.22 -9.43
C LEU A 267 -11.50 15.73 -10.75
N LEU A 268 -12.81 15.58 -10.94
CA LEU A 268 -13.50 16.25 -12.04
C LEU A 268 -13.46 17.78 -11.86
N TYR A 269 -13.64 18.23 -10.61
CA TYR A 269 -13.64 19.65 -10.26
C TYR A 269 -12.74 19.93 -9.06
N LYS A 270 -11.81 20.88 -9.24
CA LYS A 270 -10.84 21.31 -8.21
C LYS A 270 -11.46 21.75 -6.89
N LYS A 271 -12.67 22.35 -6.94
CA LYS A 271 -13.41 22.79 -5.74
C LYS A 271 -13.69 21.66 -4.73
N ASN A 272 -13.68 20.41 -5.20
CA ASN A 272 -13.96 19.25 -4.36
C ASN A 272 -12.72 18.70 -3.65
N LEU A 273 -11.52 19.22 -3.94
CA LEU A 273 -10.26 18.71 -3.38
C LEU A 273 -10.25 18.75 -1.86
N ASP A 274 -10.67 19.86 -1.25
CA ASP A 274 -10.76 19.97 0.21
C ASP A 274 -11.70 18.94 0.83
N LYS A 275 -12.85 18.65 0.18
CA LYS A 275 -13.81 17.63 0.65
C LYS A 275 -13.17 16.24 0.60
N VAL A 276 -12.50 15.90 -0.51
CA VAL A 276 -11.82 14.59 -0.66
C VAL A 276 -10.66 14.45 0.32
N LEU A 277 -9.77 15.45 0.38
CA LEU A 277 -8.62 15.41 1.28
C LEU A 277 -9.04 15.31 2.73
N LYS A 278 -10.10 15.99 3.19
CA LYS A 278 -10.64 15.82 4.55
C LYS A 278 -11.13 14.40 4.85
N THR A 279 -11.65 13.68 3.85
CA THR A 279 -12.05 12.28 4.00
C THR A 279 -10.82 11.37 4.10
N LEU A 280 -9.77 11.67 3.33
CA LEU A 280 -8.54 10.88 3.28
C LEU A 280 -7.58 11.16 4.45
N THR A 281 -7.37 12.41 4.86
CA THR A 281 -6.40 12.75 5.94
C THR A 281 -6.83 12.26 7.32
N LYS A 282 -8.11 11.92 7.50
CA LYS A 282 -8.58 11.25 8.72
C LYS A 282 -8.10 9.79 8.81
N LEU A 283 -7.39 9.24 7.81
CA LEU A 283 -6.89 7.86 7.74
C LEU A 283 -5.64 7.60 8.61
N ASP A 284 -5.16 8.59 9.36
CA ASP A 284 -3.99 8.45 10.23
C ASP A 284 -4.21 7.34 11.29
N ASP A 285 -3.29 6.37 11.33
CA ASP A 285 -3.32 5.08 12.05
C ASP A 285 -3.61 5.17 13.56
N ARG A 286 -3.59 6.37 14.14
CA ARG A 286 -3.70 6.63 15.58
C ARG A 286 -5.11 6.48 16.17
N ASN A 287 -6.12 6.16 15.34
CA ASN A 287 -7.52 5.93 15.76
C ASN A 287 -8.09 4.61 15.23
N ILE A 288 -7.23 3.68 14.80
CA ILE A 288 -7.66 2.34 14.41
C ILE A 288 -7.80 1.54 15.71
N ASP A 289 -9.04 1.25 16.11
CA ASP A 289 -9.28 0.27 17.18
C ASP A 289 -8.81 -1.09 16.61
N ASP A 290 -7.66 -1.57 17.10
CA ASP A 290 -6.92 -2.76 16.65
C ASP A 290 -7.74 -4.06 16.66
N ARG A 291 -9.01 -4.02 17.08
CA ARG A 291 -9.79 -5.20 17.38
C ARG A 291 -10.62 -5.76 16.22
N TYR A 292 -10.93 -5.02 15.14
CA TYR A 292 -11.92 -5.52 14.15
C TYR A 292 -11.75 -5.20 12.65
N GLU A 293 -11.01 -4.18 12.19
CA GLU A 293 -10.79 -3.88 10.76
C GLU A 293 -9.31 -3.63 10.46
N ASN A 294 -8.73 -4.33 9.47
CA ASN A 294 -7.36 -4.05 9.02
C ASN A 294 -7.32 -2.68 8.31
N ALA A 295 -6.18 -1.97 8.38
CA ALA A 295 -6.03 -0.63 7.78
C ALA A 295 -6.44 -0.55 6.30
N GLU A 296 -6.26 -1.63 5.53
CA GLU A 296 -6.71 -1.67 4.13
C GLU A 296 -8.23 -1.61 3.97
N GLU A 297 -8.96 -2.38 4.78
CA GLU A 297 -10.42 -2.40 4.75
C GLU A 297 -10.97 -1.02 5.13
N MET A 298 -10.34 -0.34 6.09
CA MET A 298 -10.68 1.04 6.43
C MET A 298 -10.46 2.00 5.26
N ILE A 299 -9.36 1.87 4.51
CA ILE A 299 -9.12 2.69 3.31
C ILE A 299 -10.23 2.45 2.29
N ILE A 300 -10.54 1.19 1.96
CA ILE A 300 -11.61 0.84 1.01
C ILE A 300 -12.98 1.36 1.48
N LYS A 301 -13.31 1.18 2.76
CA LYS A 301 -14.55 1.65 3.40
C LYS A 301 -14.70 3.16 3.41
N ARG A 302 -13.60 3.92 3.47
CA ARG A 302 -13.68 5.38 3.39
C ARG A 302 -13.77 5.86 1.96
N LEU A 303 -13.07 5.20 1.04
CA LEU A 303 -13.17 5.49 -0.38
C LEU A 303 -14.58 5.19 -0.92
N SER A 304 -15.27 4.17 -0.40
CA SER A 304 -16.67 3.88 -0.77
C SER A 304 -17.68 4.97 -0.42
N LYS A 305 -17.34 5.83 0.55
CA LYS A 305 -18.15 6.98 1.01
C LYS A 305 -17.91 8.25 0.21
N VAL A 306 -16.89 8.29 -0.64
CA VAL A 306 -16.67 9.40 -1.57
C VAL A 306 -17.70 9.29 -2.69
N GLU A 307 -18.29 10.40 -3.13
CA GLU A 307 -19.17 10.41 -4.31
C GLU A 307 -18.32 10.41 -5.60
N ASP A 308 -18.90 9.96 -6.72
CA ASP A 308 -18.19 9.73 -8.00
C ASP A 308 -17.72 11.01 -8.75
N TYR A 309 -17.51 12.14 -8.05
CA TYR A 309 -16.83 13.32 -8.60
C TYR A 309 -15.29 13.24 -8.53
N ALA A 310 -14.77 12.11 -8.05
CA ALA A 310 -13.36 11.80 -7.92
C ALA A 310 -13.08 10.37 -8.40
N THR A 311 -11.88 10.14 -8.93
CA THR A 311 -11.31 8.81 -9.12
C THR A 311 -9.99 8.71 -8.36
N PHE A 312 -9.48 7.50 -8.18
CA PHE A 312 -8.25 7.26 -7.43
C PHE A 312 -7.28 6.39 -8.23
N ASP A 313 -6.03 6.82 -8.30
CA ASP A 313 -4.93 5.94 -8.70
C ASP A 313 -4.31 5.31 -7.43
N MET A 314 -4.09 4.00 -7.46
CA MET A 314 -3.30 3.28 -6.46
C MET A 314 -1.95 2.87 -7.08
N LEU A 315 -0.89 3.60 -6.70
CA LEU A 315 0.47 3.39 -7.19
C LEU A 315 1.30 2.62 -6.17
N PHE A 316 1.49 1.31 -6.39
CA PHE A 316 2.33 0.46 -5.57
C PHE A 316 3.81 0.63 -5.94
N PHE A 317 4.69 0.77 -4.95
CA PHE A 317 6.11 1.01 -5.18
C PHE A 317 7.03 0.38 -4.13
N GLU A 318 8.31 0.27 -4.48
CA GLU A 318 9.39 -0.07 -3.56
C GLU A 318 10.53 0.95 -3.69
N VAL A 319 11.11 1.35 -2.56
CA VAL A 319 12.25 2.27 -2.53
C VAL A 319 13.54 1.48 -2.32
N ASN A 320 14.42 1.46 -3.33
CA ASN A 320 15.74 0.80 -3.25
C ASN A 320 16.85 1.82 -3.54
N ASN A 321 17.77 2.09 -2.61
CA ASN A 321 18.84 3.08 -2.77
C ASN A 321 18.34 4.44 -3.28
N SER A 322 17.22 4.92 -2.72
CA SER A 322 16.47 6.11 -3.16
C SER A 322 15.72 6.00 -4.49
N ALA A 323 15.91 4.97 -5.32
CA ALA A 323 15.12 4.78 -6.53
C ALA A 323 13.69 4.35 -6.17
N LEU A 324 12.70 4.98 -6.80
CA LEU A 324 11.29 4.64 -6.63
C LEU A 324 10.87 3.67 -7.73
N ASN A 325 10.79 2.39 -7.40
CA ASN A 325 10.42 1.33 -8.36
C ASN A 325 8.91 1.13 -8.33
N ILE A 326 8.23 1.54 -9.40
CA ILE A 326 6.79 1.29 -9.57
C ILE A 326 6.58 -0.20 -9.81
N LYS A 327 5.71 -0.83 -9.01
CA LYS A 327 5.36 -2.24 -9.11
C LYS A 327 4.01 -2.48 -9.77
N LEU A 328 3.05 -1.61 -9.48
CA LEU A 328 1.72 -1.61 -10.07
C LEU A 328 1.14 -0.20 -10.01
N ASN A 329 0.38 0.18 -11.03
CA ASN A 329 -0.34 1.45 -11.06
C ASN A 329 -1.76 1.20 -11.54
N VAL A 330 -2.68 0.98 -10.61
CA VAL A 330 -4.10 0.85 -10.93
C VAL A 330 -4.67 2.25 -11.03
N GLN A 331 -5.22 2.61 -12.19
CA GLN A 331 -5.61 3.98 -12.48
C GLN A 331 -7.13 4.15 -12.50
N GLU A 332 -7.57 5.35 -12.13
CA GLU A 332 -8.95 5.83 -12.33
C GLU A 332 -10.03 4.96 -11.67
N ILE A 333 -9.75 4.43 -10.48
CA ILE A 333 -10.71 3.63 -9.74
C ILE A 333 -11.82 4.54 -9.20
N LEU A 334 -13.07 4.21 -9.52
CA LEU A 334 -14.25 4.94 -9.06
C LEU A 334 -14.59 4.58 -7.59
N PRO A 335 -15.07 5.54 -6.77
CA PRO A 335 -15.65 5.29 -5.45
C PRO A 335 -16.70 4.18 -5.44
N SER A 336 -17.58 4.14 -6.43
CA SER A 336 -18.56 3.06 -6.60
C SER A 336 -17.94 1.67 -6.70
N ARG A 337 -16.72 1.53 -7.25
CA ARG A 337 -15.99 0.25 -7.24
C ARG A 337 -15.52 -0.13 -5.84
N PHE A 338 -14.97 0.82 -5.08
CA PHE A 338 -14.62 0.59 -3.67
C PHE A 338 -15.84 0.21 -2.83
N ARG A 339 -17.01 0.79 -3.12
CA ARG A 339 -18.28 0.42 -2.48
C ARG A 339 -18.66 -1.02 -2.74
N LYS A 340 -18.67 -1.47 -3.99
CA LYS A 340 -18.94 -2.88 -4.34
C LYS A 340 -17.96 -3.85 -3.66
N ILE A 341 -16.67 -3.50 -3.66
CA ILE A 341 -15.60 -4.27 -2.98
C ILE A 341 -15.92 -4.41 -1.48
N TYR A 342 -16.23 -3.31 -0.80
CA TYR A 342 -16.55 -3.32 0.62
C TYR A 342 -17.84 -4.09 0.93
N GLU A 343 -18.95 -3.73 0.29
CA GLU A 343 -20.28 -4.28 0.57
C GLU A 343 -20.34 -5.78 0.29
N ASN A 344 -19.77 -6.26 -0.82
CA ASN A 344 -19.76 -7.68 -1.14
C ASN A 344 -18.91 -8.47 -0.15
N MET A 345 -17.77 -7.92 0.31
CA MET A 345 -16.93 -8.58 1.30
C MET A 345 -17.63 -8.66 2.66
N THR A 346 -18.27 -7.56 3.09
CA THR A 346 -19.11 -7.52 4.29
C THR A 346 -20.25 -8.54 4.21
N LYS A 347 -20.92 -8.65 3.04
CA LYS A 347 -22.00 -9.62 2.82
C LYS A 347 -21.52 -11.07 2.97
N ILE A 348 -20.37 -11.43 2.40
CA ILE A 348 -19.80 -12.77 2.58
C ILE A 348 -19.49 -13.03 4.06
N ASN A 349 -18.83 -12.08 4.72
CA ASN A 349 -18.50 -12.23 6.14
C ASN A 349 -19.75 -12.35 7.02
N SER A 350 -20.85 -11.64 6.73
CA SER A 350 -22.11 -11.80 7.48
C SER A 350 -22.75 -13.18 7.30
N ILE A 351 -22.64 -13.78 6.11
CA ILE A 351 -23.11 -15.16 5.88
C ILE A 351 -22.31 -16.12 6.75
N PHE A 352 -20.99 -15.95 6.82
CA PHE A 352 -20.12 -16.85 7.59
C PHE A 352 -20.31 -16.66 9.10
N SER A 353 -20.57 -15.43 9.55
CA SER A 353 -20.94 -15.12 10.94
C SER A 353 -22.36 -15.54 11.34
N SER A 354 -23.17 -16.09 10.42
CA SER A 354 -24.50 -16.62 10.75
C SER A 354 -24.48 -18.00 11.42
N SER A 355 -23.32 -18.67 11.44
CA SER A 355 -23.09 -19.99 12.04
C SER A 355 -21.93 -19.92 13.03
N GLU A 356 -22.12 -20.45 14.25
CA GLU A 356 -21.09 -20.50 15.30
C GLU A 356 -19.84 -21.26 14.83
N ILE A 357 -20.00 -22.19 13.88
CA ILE A 357 -18.91 -23.04 13.36
C ILE A 357 -17.97 -22.24 12.44
N SER A 358 -18.47 -21.18 11.80
CA SER A 358 -17.70 -20.34 10.86
C SER A 358 -17.56 -18.88 11.30
N GLU A 359 -18.08 -18.49 12.48
CA GLU A 359 -18.10 -17.09 12.93
C GLU A 359 -16.71 -16.43 12.97
N ASN A 360 -15.68 -17.23 13.26
CA ASN A 360 -14.29 -16.80 13.38
C ASN A 360 -13.55 -16.77 12.02
N ILE A 361 -14.20 -17.18 10.93
CA ILE A 361 -13.64 -17.17 9.58
C ILE A 361 -14.01 -15.86 8.89
N LYS A 362 -13.00 -15.03 8.64
CA LYS A 362 -13.14 -13.77 7.90
C LYS A 362 -12.46 -13.84 6.54
N VAL A 363 -13.22 -13.54 5.50
CA VAL A 363 -12.74 -13.32 4.14
C VAL A 363 -12.26 -11.88 4.01
N ASN A 364 -10.99 -11.71 3.66
CA ASN A 364 -10.38 -10.41 3.40
C ASN A 364 -9.13 -10.55 2.51
N PHE A 365 -8.52 -9.41 2.17
CA PHE A 365 -7.34 -9.37 1.31
C PHE A 365 -6.09 -10.05 1.91
N SER A 366 -6.06 -10.39 3.21
CA SER A 366 -4.95 -11.16 3.78
C SER A 366 -4.88 -12.58 3.21
N PHE A 367 -6.01 -13.13 2.76
CA PHE A 367 -6.01 -14.44 2.10
C PHE A 367 -5.19 -14.44 0.81
N LEU A 368 -5.09 -13.31 0.11
CA LEU A 368 -4.21 -13.19 -1.05
C LEU A 368 -2.73 -13.29 -0.68
N ASN A 369 -2.32 -12.94 0.54
CA ASN A 369 -0.94 -13.20 0.99
C ASN A 369 -0.71 -14.69 1.28
N THR A 370 -1.75 -15.42 1.66
CA THR A 370 -1.70 -16.89 1.82
C THR A 370 -1.52 -17.56 0.45
N LEU A 371 -2.34 -17.19 -0.54
CA LEU A 371 -2.23 -17.73 -1.90
C LEU A 371 -0.97 -17.23 -2.64
N PHE A 372 -0.62 -15.96 -2.43
CA PHE A 372 0.46 -15.28 -3.15
C PHE A 372 1.44 -14.58 -2.19
N PRO A 373 2.29 -15.34 -1.47
CA PRO A 373 3.24 -14.77 -0.53
C PRO A 373 4.16 -13.74 -1.18
N ARG A 374 4.42 -12.64 -0.47
CA ARG A 374 5.20 -11.50 -0.98
C ARG A 374 6.59 -11.88 -1.50
N LYS A 375 7.23 -12.90 -0.95
CA LYS A 375 8.60 -13.29 -1.35
C LYS A 375 8.63 -14.07 -2.67
N THR A 376 7.59 -14.86 -2.95
CA THR A 376 7.59 -15.82 -4.07
C THR A 376 6.65 -15.41 -5.19
N TYR A 377 5.45 -14.92 -4.86
CA TYR A 377 4.37 -14.65 -5.82
C TYR A 377 3.85 -13.21 -5.74
N ASN A 378 4.73 -12.24 -5.46
CA ASN A 378 4.37 -10.83 -5.36
C ASN A 378 3.62 -10.29 -6.60
N ARG A 379 4.03 -10.76 -7.78
CA ARG A 379 3.43 -10.36 -9.06
C ARG A 379 1.97 -10.81 -9.15
N TYR A 380 1.68 -12.06 -8.81
CA TYR A 380 0.33 -12.62 -8.81
C TYR A 380 -0.59 -11.93 -7.80
N PHE A 381 -0.06 -11.56 -6.63
CA PHE A 381 -0.79 -10.71 -5.68
C PHE A 381 -1.20 -9.39 -6.33
N LEU A 382 -0.25 -8.67 -6.93
CA LEU A 382 -0.49 -7.36 -7.54
C LEU A 382 -1.43 -7.45 -8.74
N GLU A 383 -1.28 -8.46 -9.60
CA GLU A 383 -2.17 -8.71 -10.73
C GLU A 383 -3.60 -9.03 -10.26
N THR A 384 -3.76 -9.83 -9.19
CA THR A 384 -5.08 -10.11 -8.62
C THR A 384 -5.74 -8.85 -8.04
N ILE A 385 -4.95 -7.99 -7.38
CA ILE A 385 -5.44 -6.69 -6.88
C ILE A 385 -5.82 -5.76 -8.04
N ASP A 386 -5.04 -5.69 -9.12
CA ASP A 386 -5.43 -4.94 -10.32
C ASP A 386 -6.74 -5.46 -10.91
N ILE A 387 -6.91 -6.77 -11.00
CA ILE A 387 -8.15 -7.38 -11.51
C ILE A 387 -9.35 -6.98 -10.65
N ILE A 388 -9.23 -7.09 -9.32
CA ILE A 388 -10.28 -6.72 -8.38
C ILE A 388 -10.58 -5.21 -8.44
N LEU A 389 -9.56 -4.35 -8.48
CA LEU A 389 -9.78 -2.90 -8.47
C LEU A 389 -10.25 -2.35 -9.83
N SER A 390 -9.84 -2.97 -10.93
CA SER A 390 -10.16 -2.55 -12.31
C SER A 390 -11.38 -3.26 -12.92
N ASP A 391 -12.10 -4.08 -12.15
CA ASP A 391 -13.29 -4.85 -12.62
C ASP A 391 -13.01 -5.74 -13.85
N LYS A 392 -11.82 -6.34 -13.88
CA LYS A 392 -11.40 -7.29 -14.91
C LYS A 392 -11.86 -8.69 -14.52
N GLU A 393 -11.91 -9.58 -15.50
CA GLU A 393 -12.18 -11.00 -15.26
C GLU A 393 -10.88 -11.70 -14.84
N ILE A 394 -10.93 -12.52 -13.80
CA ILE A 394 -9.83 -13.39 -13.40
C ILE A 394 -9.92 -14.71 -14.16
N ASP A 395 -8.77 -15.24 -14.57
CA ASP A 395 -8.73 -16.60 -15.12
C ASP A 395 -9.09 -17.61 -14.02
N TYR A 396 -10.21 -18.31 -14.20
CA TYR A 396 -10.69 -19.31 -13.26
C TYR A 396 -9.67 -20.42 -12.99
N LYS A 397 -9.00 -20.94 -14.05
CA LYS A 397 -7.98 -22.00 -13.91
C LYS A 397 -6.78 -21.50 -13.10
N PHE A 398 -6.40 -20.23 -13.29
CA PHE A 398 -5.34 -19.61 -12.51
C PHE A 398 -5.70 -19.58 -11.01
N ILE A 399 -6.86 -19.05 -10.63
CA ILE A 399 -7.20 -18.91 -9.21
C ILE A 399 -7.49 -20.26 -8.55
N ILE A 400 -8.23 -21.15 -9.21
CA ILE A 400 -8.62 -22.45 -8.63
C ILE A 400 -7.41 -23.35 -8.43
N SER A 401 -6.41 -23.33 -9.33
CA SER A 401 -5.20 -24.14 -9.17
C SER A 401 -4.41 -23.74 -7.93
N HIS A 402 -4.28 -22.44 -7.63
CA HIS A 402 -3.62 -21.97 -6.41
C HIS A 402 -4.41 -22.33 -5.14
N ILE A 403 -5.74 -22.19 -5.18
CA ILE A 403 -6.62 -22.60 -4.08
C ILE A 403 -6.50 -24.10 -3.82
N CYS A 404 -6.59 -24.94 -4.85
CA CYS A 404 -6.50 -26.39 -4.70
C CYS A 404 -5.13 -26.82 -4.17
N ASN A 405 -4.04 -26.23 -4.66
CA ASN A 405 -2.70 -26.50 -4.13
C ASN A 405 -2.60 -26.15 -2.64
N HIS A 406 -3.16 -25.00 -2.24
CA HIS A 406 -3.20 -24.58 -0.83
C HIS A 406 -4.04 -25.52 0.04
N ILE A 407 -5.24 -25.90 -0.42
CA ILE A 407 -6.11 -26.86 0.30
C ILE A 407 -5.41 -28.22 0.46
N ILE A 408 -4.82 -28.74 -0.62
CA ILE A 408 -4.05 -29.99 -0.61
C ILE A 408 -2.89 -29.88 0.37
N GLU A 409 -2.13 -28.78 0.36
CA GLU A 409 -1.05 -28.54 1.31
C GLU A 409 -1.55 -28.59 2.75
N LYS A 410 -2.66 -27.90 3.06
CA LYS A 410 -3.22 -27.80 4.42
C LYS A 410 -3.89 -29.09 4.91
N PHE A 411 -4.34 -29.93 4.00
CA PHE A 411 -4.79 -31.29 4.34
C PHE A 411 -3.62 -32.19 4.75
N ASN A 412 -2.48 -32.07 4.07
CA ASN A 412 -1.33 -32.95 4.27
C ASN A 412 -0.35 -32.46 5.36
N GLN A 413 -0.41 -31.19 5.76
CA GLN A 413 0.40 -30.61 6.84
C GLN A 413 -0.32 -30.67 8.19
N ASP A 414 0.45 -30.75 9.27
CA ASP A 414 -0.04 -30.62 10.65
C ASP A 414 -1.29 -31.47 10.94
N GLU A 415 -1.33 -32.70 10.41
CA GLU A 415 -2.46 -33.64 10.54
C GLU A 415 -3.83 -33.03 10.11
N GLY A 416 -3.81 -32.09 9.16
CA GLY A 416 -5.02 -31.43 8.67
C GLY A 416 -5.60 -30.38 9.61
N LYS A 417 -4.85 -29.93 10.63
CA LYS A 417 -5.31 -28.98 11.66
C LYS A 417 -6.03 -27.75 11.10
N TYR A 418 -5.53 -27.19 9.99
CA TYR A 418 -6.09 -25.98 9.36
C TYR A 418 -6.95 -26.27 8.13
N PHE A 419 -7.15 -27.54 7.76
CA PHE A 419 -7.84 -27.94 6.54
C PHE A 419 -9.25 -27.36 6.43
N TYR A 420 -10.03 -27.43 7.50
CA TYR A 420 -11.36 -26.84 7.58
C TYR A 420 -11.33 -25.32 7.36
N TYR A 421 -10.53 -24.62 8.18
CA TYR A 421 -10.45 -23.16 8.13
C TYR A 421 -10.06 -22.66 6.74
N GLU A 422 -9.04 -23.26 6.13
CA GLU A 422 -8.52 -22.82 4.83
C GLU A 422 -9.43 -23.23 3.66
N THR A 423 -10.14 -24.36 3.75
CA THR A 423 -11.14 -24.74 2.73
C THR A 423 -12.32 -23.76 2.74
N ILE A 424 -12.87 -23.48 3.92
CA ILE A 424 -14.00 -22.57 4.07
C ILE A 424 -13.62 -21.14 3.68
N LYS A 425 -12.43 -20.68 4.08
CA LYS A 425 -11.91 -19.36 3.66
C LYS A 425 -11.68 -19.26 2.16
N SER A 426 -11.19 -20.32 1.52
CA SER A 426 -11.05 -20.41 0.06
C SER A 426 -12.40 -20.33 -0.64
N TYR A 427 -13.40 -21.05 -0.11
CA TYR A 427 -14.77 -21.01 -0.63
C TYR A 427 -15.37 -19.60 -0.54
N GLY A 428 -15.27 -18.97 0.63
CA GLY A 428 -15.75 -17.60 0.84
C GLY A 428 -15.05 -16.59 -0.07
N PHE A 429 -13.76 -16.78 -0.35
CA PHE A 429 -13.04 -15.92 -1.30
C PHE A 429 -13.53 -16.09 -2.75
N LEU A 430 -13.81 -17.32 -3.20
CA LEU A 430 -14.40 -17.56 -4.52
C LEU A 430 -15.81 -16.98 -4.63
N MET A 431 -16.64 -17.15 -3.61
CA MET A 431 -17.95 -16.50 -3.51
C MET A 431 -17.81 -14.98 -3.62
N TYR A 432 -16.86 -14.39 -2.90
CA TYR A 432 -16.57 -12.96 -2.99
C TYR A 432 -16.19 -12.52 -4.41
N LEU A 433 -15.30 -13.23 -5.08
CA LEU A 433 -14.93 -12.94 -6.48
C LEU A 433 -16.12 -13.11 -7.45
N ARG A 434 -17.00 -14.08 -7.19
CA ARG A 434 -18.23 -14.26 -7.98
C ARG A 434 -19.21 -13.10 -7.77
N LEU A 435 -19.45 -12.68 -6.52
CA LEU A 435 -20.31 -11.53 -6.21
C LEU A 435 -19.80 -10.22 -6.79
N LEU A 436 -18.48 -10.05 -6.87
CA LEU A 436 -17.88 -8.90 -7.54
C LEU A 436 -18.04 -8.91 -9.06
N GLY A 437 -18.44 -10.04 -9.65
CA GLY A 437 -18.51 -10.22 -11.10
C GLY A 437 -17.14 -10.33 -11.77
N VAL A 438 -16.09 -10.64 -11.00
CA VAL A 438 -14.73 -10.82 -11.54
C VAL A 438 -14.39 -12.29 -11.81
N LEU A 439 -15.06 -13.24 -11.15
CA LEU A 439 -14.84 -14.68 -11.38
C LEU A 439 -15.52 -15.17 -12.67
N PHE A 440 -16.81 -14.88 -12.82
CA PHE A 440 -17.61 -15.15 -14.02
C PHE A 440 -18.39 -13.87 -14.36
N LYS A 441 -18.32 -13.39 -15.60
CA LYS A 441 -18.98 -12.14 -16.03
C LYS A 441 -20.45 -12.29 -16.46
N GLU A 442 -21.02 -13.49 -16.36
CA GLU A 442 -22.40 -13.75 -16.79
C GLU A 442 -23.43 -12.99 -15.95
N LYS A 443 -24.43 -12.40 -16.64
CA LYS A 443 -25.39 -11.40 -16.14
C LYS A 443 -26.69 -12.01 -15.58
N GLY A 444 -26.60 -13.15 -14.88
CA GLY A 444 -27.74 -13.74 -14.17
C GLY A 444 -27.88 -13.18 -12.76
N GLN A 445 -29.09 -13.25 -12.18
CA GLN A 445 -29.22 -13.13 -10.72
C GLN A 445 -28.50 -14.32 -10.08
N VAL A 446 -27.41 -14.06 -9.38
CA VAL A 446 -26.72 -15.06 -8.58
C VAL A 446 -27.54 -15.26 -7.32
N LYS A 447 -28.08 -16.48 -7.13
CA LYS A 447 -28.66 -16.87 -5.84
C LYS A 447 -27.54 -17.02 -4.82
N ILE A 448 -27.78 -16.47 -3.64
CA ILE A 448 -26.80 -16.41 -2.56
C ILE A 448 -27.52 -16.94 -1.33
N MET A 449 -26.89 -17.88 -0.62
CA MET A 449 -27.39 -18.35 0.67
C MET A 449 -27.53 -17.20 1.67
N ASP A 450 -28.56 -17.28 2.51
CA ASP A 450 -28.76 -16.33 3.61
C ASP A 450 -27.98 -16.73 4.87
N LYS A 451 -27.75 -18.04 5.05
CA LYS A 451 -27.05 -18.61 6.21
C LYS A 451 -26.09 -19.72 5.79
N MET A 452 -25.04 -19.90 6.58
CA MET A 452 -24.06 -20.97 6.42
C MET A 452 -24.41 -22.18 7.31
N GLU A 453 -25.66 -22.65 7.23
CA GLU A 453 -26.14 -23.81 7.99
C GLU A 453 -27.35 -24.42 7.27
N TRP A 454 -27.37 -25.75 7.17
CA TRP A 454 -28.48 -26.51 6.58
C TRP A 454 -28.98 -27.56 7.56
N ASN A 455 -30.19 -27.37 8.08
CA ASN A 455 -30.81 -28.29 9.03
C ASN A 455 -31.97 -29.03 8.38
N ILE A 456 -31.92 -30.37 8.41
CA ILE A 456 -32.96 -31.24 7.84
C ILE A 456 -34.36 -30.95 8.39
N ALA A 457 -34.49 -30.42 9.60
CA ALA A 457 -35.78 -30.01 10.17
C ALA A 457 -36.52 -28.95 9.32
N ASN A 458 -35.81 -28.24 8.44
CA ASN A 458 -36.36 -27.23 7.53
C ASN A 458 -36.73 -27.79 6.15
N TYR A 459 -36.56 -29.09 5.91
CA TYR A 459 -36.76 -29.72 4.60
C TYR A 459 -37.53 -31.04 4.74
N ASN A 460 -38.22 -31.47 3.68
CA ASN A 460 -39.00 -32.71 3.71
C ASN A 460 -38.14 -33.96 3.48
N SER A 461 -36.94 -33.79 2.93
CA SER A 461 -36.02 -34.90 2.64
C SER A 461 -34.56 -34.44 2.58
N LYS A 462 -33.63 -35.40 2.72
CA LYS A 462 -32.19 -35.16 2.54
C LYS A 462 -31.89 -34.67 1.10
N GLU A 463 -32.62 -35.18 0.10
CA GLU A 463 -32.51 -34.72 -1.29
C GLU A 463 -32.90 -33.24 -1.44
N GLU A 464 -34.03 -32.83 -0.86
CA GLU A 464 -34.47 -31.42 -0.90
C GLU A 464 -33.45 -30.47 -0.23
N LEU A 465 -32.87 -30.89 0.90
CA LEU A 465 -31.82 -30.13 1.58
C LEU A 465 -30.59 -29.93 0.68
N PHE A 466 -30.08 -30.99 0.05
CA PHE A 466 -28.90 -30.88 -0.81
C PHE A 466 -29.20 -30.12 -2.11
N GLU A 467 -30.38 -30.29 -2.70
CA GLU A 467 -30.76 -29.48 -3.87
C GLU A 467 -30.88 -28.00 -3.51
N ASN A 468 -31.42 -27.66 -2.33
CA ASN A 468 -31.41 -26.28 -1.85
C ASN A 468 -29.97 -25.76 -1.71
N LEU A 469 -29.08 -26.51 -1.05
CA LEU A 469 -27.67 -26.18 -0.93
C LEU A 469 -27.07 -25.91 -2.31
N PHE A 470 -27.18 -26.83 -3.27
CA PHE A 470 -26.56 -26.63 -4.59
C PHE A 470 -27.11 -25.40 -5.34
N ASN A 471 -28.39 -25.08 -5.16
CA ASN A 471 -29.04 -23.94 -5.79
C ASN A 471 -28.65 -22.59 -5.18
N GLU A 472 -28.35 -22.53 -3.89
CA GLU A 472 -28.02 -21.29 -3.17
C GLU A 472 -26.52 -20.95 -3.14
N ASN A 473 -25.67 -21.90 -3.55
CA ASN A 473 -24.20 -21.77 -3.55
C ASN A 473 -23.70 -21.14 -4.88
N MET A 474 -24.24 -19.98 -5.27
CA MET A 474 -23.71 -19.08 -6.32
C MET A 474 -23.21 -19.78 -7.60
N ASP A 475 -24.01 -20.65 -8.21
CA ASP A 475 -23.71 -21.39 -9.46
C ASP A 475 -22.46 -22.29 -9.49
N PHE A 476 -21.77 -22.48 -8.35
CA PHE A 476 -20.64 -23.40 -8.26
C PHE A 476 -21.06 -24.84 -8.62
N PHE A 477 -22.28 -25.25 -8.28
CA PHE A 477 -22.81 -26.61 -8.48
C PHE A 477 -23.73 -26.76 -9.71
N THR A 478 -23.36 -26.11 -10.81
CA THR A 478 -24.12 -26.08 -12.07
C THR A 478 -24.22 -27.41 -12.83
N THR A 479 -23.37 -28.39 -12.49
CA THR A 479 -23.26 -29.65 -13.24
C THR A 479 -23.36 -30.85 -12.30
N PRO A 480 -24.00 -31.98 -12.72
CA PRO A 480 -24.18 -33.15 -11.86
C PRO A 480 -22.88 -33.74 -11.31
N ASP A 481 -21.80 -33.73 -12.09
CA ASP A 481 -20.48 -34.21 -11.67
C ASP A 481 -19.90 -33.42 -10.48
N LYS A 482 -20.11 -32.10 -10.41
CA LYS A 482 -19.71 -31.29 -9.25
C LYS A 482 -20.53 -31.62 -8.01
N LYS A 483 -21.85 -31.80 -8.17
CA LYS A 483 -22.75 -32.24 -7.08
C LYS A 483 -22.32 -33.61 -6.54
N ALA A 484 -22.02 -34.56 -7.43
CA ALA A 484 -21.53 -35.88 -7.07
C ALA A 484 -20.19 -35.85 -6.32
N VAL A 485 -19.21 -35.10 -6.81
CA VAL A 485 -17.88 -34.97 -6.16
C VAL A 485 -18.02 -34.38 -4.76
N PHE A 486 -18.89 -33.39 -4.58
CA PHE A 486 -19.20 -32.82 -3.27
C PHE A 486 -19.84 -33.83 -2.32
N LEU A 487 -20.90 -34.53 -2.74
CA LEU A 487 -21.56 -35.53 -1.90
C LEU A 487 -20.62 -36.67 -1.49
N LEU A 488 -19.71 -37.07 -2.38
CA LEU A 488 -18.68 -38.05 -2.05
C LEU A 488 -17.69 -37.52 -1.00
N GLY A 489 -17.33 -36.24 -1.08
CA GLY A 489 -16.56 -35.57 -0.03
C GLY A 489 -17.29 -35.55 1.31
N PHE A 490 -18.58 -35.18 1.31
CA PHE A 490 -19.44 -35.19 2.49
C PHE A 490 -19.53 -36.58 3.13
N LEU A 491 -19.87 -37.60 2.34
CA LEU A 491 -19.96 -38.99 2.80
C LEU A 491 -18.62 -39.52 3.31
N THR A 492 -17.51 -39.12 2.66
CA THR A 492 -16.17 -39.45 3.15
C THR A 492 -15.94 -38.87 4.54
N GLN A 493 -16.29 -37.60 4.79
CA GLN A 493 -16.11 -37.02 6.12
C GLN A 493 -16.98 -37.72 7.17
N LYS A 494 -18.25 -38.03 6.86
CA LYS A 494 -19.11 -38.83 7.74
C LYS A 494 -18.48 -40.17 8.10
N LEU A 495 -17.97 -40.89 7.10
CA LEU A 495 -17.24 -42.14 7.33
C LEU A 495 -16.01 -41.92 8.22
N LEU A 496 -15.20 -40.88 7.99
CA LEU A 496 -14.03 -40.59 8.81
C LEU A 496 -14.38 -40.24 10.27
N ASN A 497 -15.50 -39.57 10.49
CA ASN A 497 -16.01 -39.28 11.84
C ASN A 497 -16.41 -40.58 12.54
N LEU A 498 -17.16 -41.46 11.85
CA LEU A 498 -17.58 -42.78 12.35
C LEU A 498 -16.38 -43.68 12.71
N GLN A 499 -15.36 -43.75 11.82
CA GLN A 499 -14.13 -44.50 12.09
C GLN A 499 -13.41 -43.98 13.33
N TYR A 500 -13.37 -42.66 13.50
CA TYR A 500 -12.72 -42.07 14.66
C TYR A 500 -13.51 -42.30 15.95
N ALA A 501 -14.85 -42.25 15.91
CA ALA A 501 -15.68 -42.57 17.06
C ALA A 501 -15.39 -44.01 17.56
N LYS A 502 -15.45 -44.98 16.64
CA LYS A 502 -15.31 -46.43 16.94
C LYS A 502 -13.87 -46.90 17.18
N GLU A 503 -12.90 -46.44 16.40
CA GLU A 503 -11.52 -46.98 16.40
C GLU A 503 -10.45 -45.98 16.87
N LYS A 504 -10.82 -44.72 17.16
CA LYS A 504 -9.90 -43.60 17.45
C LYS A 504 -8.82 -43.37 16.39
N ARG A 505 -9.02 -43.91 15.18
CA ARG A 505 -8.15 -43.76 14.00
C ARG A 505 -9.02 -43.62 12.75
N LYS A 506 -8.41 -43.10 11.68
CA LYS A 506 -9.10 -42.76 10.42
C LYS A 506 -8.45 -43.47 9.21
N PRO A 507 -8.46 -44.81 9.15
CA PRO A 507 -7.71 -45.56 8.13
C PRO A 507 -8.13 -45.23 6.69
N PHE A 508 -9.36 -44.76 6.48
CA PHE A 508 -9.84 -44.37 5.14
C PHE A 508 -9.13 -43.13 4.57
N ILE A 509 -8.45 -42.31 5.38
CA ILE A 509 -7.64 -41.17 4.89
C ILE A 509 -6.61 -41.62 3.85
N SER A 510 -6.04 -42.82 4.02
CA SER A 510 -5.07 -43.40 3.07
C SER A 510 -5.64 -43.58 1.65
N ARG A 511 -6.95 -43.73 1.50
CA ARG A 511 -7.64 -43.89 0.21
C ARG A 511 -7.80 -42.58 -0.56
N LEU A 512 -7.63 -41.43 0.11
CA LEU A 512 -7.82 -40.10 -0.45
C LEU A 512 -6.59 -39.57 -1.22
N LYS A 513 -5.47 -40.30 -1.22
CA LYS A 513 -4.24 -39.94 -1.95
C LYS A 513 -3.75 -38.51 -1.65
N GLY A 514 -3.88 -38.06 -0.39
CA GLY A 514 -3.55 -36.70 0.00
C GLY A 514 -4.35 -35.63 -0.75
N LEU A 515 -5.60 -35.93 -1.11
CA LEU A 515 -6.53 -35.14 -1.94
C LEU A 515 -6.15 -34.95 -3.42
N ARG A 516 -5.12 -35.64 -3.91
CA ARG A 516 -4.79 -35.67 -5.35
C ARG A 516 -5.65 -36.69 -6.09
N LEU A 517 -6.95 -36.44 -6.08
CA LEU A 517 -7.97 -37.31 -6.64
C LEU A 517 -8.18 -37.03 -8.12
N SER A 518 -8.25 -38.10 -8.92
CA SER A 518 -8.66 -38.03 -10.32
C SER A 518 -10.14 -38.36 -10.51
N LYS A 519 -10.72 -38.09 -11.69
CA LYS A 519 -12.08 -38.59 -12.04
C LYS A 519 -12.25 -40.10 -11.80
N LYS A 520 -11.21 -40.88 -12.12
CA LYS A 520 -11.19 -42.33 -11.88
C LYS A 520 -11.22 -42.67 -10.40
N ASP A 521 -10.53 -41.89 -9.57
CA ASP A 521 -10.57 -42.06 -8.12
C ASP A 521 -11.95 -41.76 -7.55
N ILE A 522 -12.63 -40.72 -8.04
CA ILE A 522 -13.99 -40.40 -7.59
C ILE A 522 -14.95 -41.56 -7.88
N LYS A 523 -14.92 -42.12 -9.10
CA LYS A 523 -15.75 -43.30 -9.45
C LYS A 523 -15.42 -44.52 -8.57
N ARG A 524 -14.14 -44.72 -8.20
CA ARG A 524 -13.69 -45.80 -7.30
C ARG A 524 -14.12 -45.59 -5.85
N LEU A 525 -14.12 -44.35 -5.36
CA LEU A 525 -14.39 -44.04 -3.96
C LEU A 525 -15.83 -44.36 -3.54
N LEU A 526 -16.82 -44.19 -4.42
CA LEU A 526 -18.21 -44.49 -4.08
C LEU A 526 -18.41 -45.92 -3.54
N PRO A 527 -18.09 -47.00 -4.28
CA PRO A 527 -18.29 -48.36 -3.78
C PRO A 527 -17.42 -48.66 -2.55
N GLU A 528 -16.24 -48.06 -2.42
CA GLU A 528 -15.40 -48.21 -1.22
C GLU A 528 -16.04 -47.57 0.02
N ILE A 529 -16.66 -46.39 -0.13
CA ILE A 529 -17.39 -45.70 0.94
C ILE A 529 -18.65 -46.50 1.32
N GLN A 530 -19.41 -46.99 0.33
CA GLN A 530 -20.61 -47.81 0.56
C GLN A 530 -20.29 -49.07 1.36
N ASN A 531 -19.27 -49.83 0.94
CA ASN A 531 -18.84 -51.03 1.65
C ASN A 531 -18.44 -50.71 3.10
N LYS A 532 -17.72 -49.60 3.32
CA LYS A 532 -17.33 -49.19 4.66
C LYS A 532 -18.51 -48.81 5.54
N PHE A 533 -19.51 -48.11 5.02
CA PHE A 533 -20.72 -47.82 5.80
C PHE A 533 -21.47 -49.09 6.20
N ILE A 534 -21.52 -50.12 5.33
CA ILE A 534 -22.08 -51.44 5.68
C ILE A 534 -21.24 -52.10 6.78
N GLU A 535 -19.91 -52.08 6.68
CA GLU A 535 -19.03 -52.65 7.72
C GLU A 535 -19.20 -52.00 9.11
N TYR A 536 -19.66 -50.76 9.18
CA TYR A 536 -19.91 -50.04 10.44
C TYR A 536 -21.40 -49.96 10.83
N ASP A 537 -22.27 -50.71 10.14
CA ASP A 537 -23.73 -50.72 10.33
C ASP A 537 -24.39 -49.33 10.20
N ALA A 538 -23.81 -48.43 9.40
CA ALA A 538 -24.25 -47.04 9.26
C ALA A 538 -25.10 -46.83 7.99
N GLU A 539 -26.17 -47.60 7.88
CA GLU A 539 -27.05 -47.64 6.72
C GLU A 539 -27.99 -46.43 6.61
N TYR A 540 -28.14 -45.63 7.67
CA TYR A 540 -28.92 -44.39 7.70
C TYR A 540 -28.42 -43.30 6.72
N TYR A 541 -27.20 -43.47 6.16
CA TYR A 541 -26.66 -42.66 5.07
C TYR A 541 -27.03 -43.14 3.66
N ARG A 542 -27.81 -44.22 3.50
CA ARG A 542 -28.13 -44.84 2.21
C ARG A 542 -28.82 -43.88 1.25
N ASP A 543 -29.68 -42.98 1.73
CA ASP A 543 -30.36 -41.97 0.88
C ASP A 543 -29.37 -40.99 0.24
N ILE A 544 -28.35 -40.56 1.00
CA ILE A 544 -27.31 -39.65 0.49
C ILE A 544 -26.39 -40.39 -0.49
N GLN A 545 -26.09 -41.67 -0.23
CA GLN A 545 -25.35 -42.53 -1.16
C GLN A 545 -26.13 -42.72 -2.48
N ALA A 546 -27.45 -42.90 -2.40
CA ALA A 546 -28.32 -42.99 -3.57
C ALA A 546 -28.34 -41.66 -4.35
N LEU A 547 -28.40 -40.52 -3.67
CA LEU A 547 -28.32 -39.20 -4.29
C LEU A 547 -26.97 -38.95 -4.99
N ALA A 548 -25.86 -39.34 -4.36
CA ALA A 548 -24.53 -39.29 -4.99
C ALA A 548 -24.49 -40.18 -6.25
N SER A 549 -25.07 -41.38 -6.18
CA SER A 549 -25.17 -42.31 -7.31
C SER A 549 -26.02 -41.73 -8.44
N LYS A 550 -27.15 -41.09 -8.12
CA LYS A 550 -28.02 -40.38 -9.08
C LYS A 550 -27.23 -39.34 -9.87
N TYR A 551 -26.50 -38.44 -9.20
CA TYR A 551 -25.73 -37.42 -9.92
C TYR A 551 -24.56 -37.97 -10.72
N LEU A 552 -23.91 -39.06 -10.27
CA LEU A 552 -22.88 -39.75 -11.06
C LEU A 552 -23.47 -40.34 -12.35
N LEU A 553 -24.69 -40.91 -12.27
CA LEU A 553 -25.41 -41.43 -13.44
C LEU A 553 -25.81 -40.30 -14.40
N GLU A 554 -26.33 -39.19 -13.86
CA GLU A 554 -26.68 -37.99 -14.65
C GLU A 554 -25.46 -37.35 -15.34
N ALA A 555 -24.29 -37.36 -14.69
CA ALA A 555 -23.05 -36.91 -15.29
C ALA A 555 -22.58 -37.81 -16.45
N GLY A 556 -22.94 -39.09 -16.41
CA GLY A 556 -22.57 -40.10 -17.40
C GLY A 556 -21.05 -40.17 -17.64
N GLU A 557 -20.67 -40.34 -18.91
CA GLU A 557 -19.25 -40.38 -19.32
C GLU A 557 -18.66 -39.01 -19.67
N LYS A 558 -19.49 -37.96 -19.79
CA LYS A 558 -19.06 -36.62 -20.22
C LYS A 558 -18.87 -35.70 -19.02
N TRP A 559 -17.96 -36.06 -18.12
CA TRP A 559 -17.62 -35.23 -16.97
C TRP A 559 -16.99 -33.91 -17.41
N THR A 560 -17.70 -32.81 -17.13
CA THR A 560 -17.32 -31.43 -17.40
C THR A 560 -16.37 -30.83 -16.36
N ILE A 561 -16.40 -31.35 -15.12
CA ILE A 561 -15.50 -30.93 -14.05
C ILE A 561 -14.04 -31.16 -14.45
N SER A 562 -13.17 -30.19 -14.20
CA SER A 562 -11.73 -30.34 -14.43
C SER A 562 -11.10 -31.18 -13.34
N GLU A 563 -10.02 -31.90 -13.65
CA GLU A 563 -9.18 -32.55 -12.63
C GLU A 563 -8.64 -31.52 -11.61
N LEU A 564 -8.47 -30.26 -12.04
CA LEU A 564 -8.07 -29.16 -11.15
C LEU A 564 -9.16 -28.80 -10.13
N ASP A 565 -10.43 -29.05 -10.42
CA ASP A 565 -11.57 -28.65 -9.59
C ASP A 565 -11.91 -29.71 -8.53
N ILE A 566 -11.60 -30.97 -8.81
CA ILE A 566 -11.99 -32.11 -7.95
C ILE A 566 -11.53 -31.91 -6.50
N PRO A 567 -10.25 -31.55 -6.21
CA PRO A 567 -9.82 -31.35 -4.83
C PRO A 567 -10.64 -30.31 -4.09
N PHE A 568 -11.03 -29.22 -4.77
CA PHE A 568 -11.85 -28.16 -4.18
C PHE A 568 -13.26 -28.65 -3.84
N TYR A 569 -14.02 -29.20 -4.81
CA TYR A 569 -15.40 -29.63 -4.56
C TYR A 569 -15.48 -30.79 -3.55
N PHE A 570 -14.53 -31.74 -3.61
CA PHE A 570 -14.46 -32.85 -2.67
C PHE A 570 -14.16 -32.35 -1.25
N SER A 571 -13.17 -31.45 -1.12
CA SER A 571 -12.80 -30.86 0.18
C SER A 571 -13.91 -29.96 0.73
N LEU A 572 -14.64 -29.26 -0.14
CA LEU A 572 -15.80 -28.47 0.25
C LEU A 572 -16.89 -29.37 0.83
N GLY A 573 -17.16 -30.53 0.22
CA GLY A 573 -18.05 -31.56 0.77
C GLY A 573 -17.61 -32.05 2.13
N MET A 574 -16.32 -32.37 2.28
CA MET A 574 -15.77 -32.82 3.56
C MET A 574 -15.93 -31.79 4.68
N ASN A 575 -15.75 -30.50 4.37
CA ASN A 575 -15.70 -29.46 5.40
C ASN A 575 -17.05 -28.78 5.66
N LEU A 576 -17.94 -28.72 4.66
CA LEU A 576 -19.32 -28.27 4.85
C LEU A 576 -20.17 -29.30 5.60
N GLU A 577 -19.69 -30.54 5.77
CA GLU A 577 -20.38 -31.54 6.60
C GLU A 577 -20.73 -31.01 7.99
N ARG A 578 -19.83 -30.22 8.60
CA ARG A 578 -20.04 -29.61 9.91
C ARG A 578 -21.23 -28.63 9.96
N HIS A 579 -21.59 -28.06 8.81
CA HIS A 579 -22.67 -27.09 8.67
C HIS A 579 -23.99 -27.74 8.26
N ILE A 580 -24.03 -29.06 8.10
CA ILE A 580 -25.22 -29.81 7.67
C ILE A 580 -25.68 -30.70 8.82
N ILE A 581 -26.84 -30.38 9.38
CA ILE A 581 -27.44 -31.09 10.50
C ILE A 581 -28.47 -32.08 9.95
N LEU A 582 -28.15 -33.36 10.07
CA LEU A 582 -29.03 -34.49 9.75
C LEU A 582 -29.44 -35.09 11.09
N THR A 583 -30.69 -34.91 11.53
CA THR A 583 -31.20 -35.32 12.85
C THR A 583 -31.33 -36.85 13.04
N ASP A 584 -30.39 -37.63 12.50
CA ASP A 584 -30.41 -39.09 12.63
C ASP A 584 -30.11 -39.44 14.10
N LYS A 585 -31.16 -39.77 14.87
CA LYS A 585 -31.07 -40.09 16.31
C LYS A 585 -30.07 -41.22 16.62
N GLU A 586 -29.83 -42.11 15.66
CA GLU A 586 -28.88 -43.22 15.76
C GLU A 586 -27.40 -42.77 15.78
N GLU A 587 -27.08 -41.55 15.31
CA GLU A 587 -25.71 -41.00 15.36
C GLU A 587 -25.28 -40.66 16.81
N TYR A 588 -26.24 -40.51 17.73
CA TYR A 588 -26.00 -40.16 19.15
C TYR A 588 -26.07 -41.37 20.11
N GLU A 589 -26.49 -42.55 19.65
CA GLU A 589 -26.53 -43.77 20.49
C GLU A 589 -25.19 -44.53 20.48
N ASP A 590 -24.29 -44.19 19.55
CA ASP A 590 -22.94 -44.77 19.38
C ASP A 590 -21.80 -43.86 19.93
N ASP A 591 -22.14 -42.74 20.61
CA ASP A 591 -21.19 -41.74 21.17
C ASP A 591 -20.78 -42.00 22.64
#